data_AF-A0A0S3U6E9-F1
#
_entry.id   AF-A0A0S3U6E9-F1
#
_cell.length_a   1.000
_cell.length_b   1.000
_cell.length_c   1.000
_cell.angle_alpha   90.00
_cell.angle_beta   90.00
_cell.angle_gamma   90.00
#
_symmetry.space_group_name_H-M   'P 1'
#
loop_
_entity.id
_entity.type
_entity.pdbx_description
1 polymer ?
#
loop_
_entity_poly.entity_id
_entity_poly.type
_entity_poly.pdbx_seq_one_letter_code
_entity_poly.pdbx_strand_id
1 'polypeptide(L)'
;MDAAVAGLIGAGIGAAGGIVTATLNFQLQTLKERRGLASAFYGEIEALLQIVERRKYIEGIEYSLMNIQAGAREFYSFKLTRSYFNVYEKNIDKIGLLPSPLPGKIVLLYTIAFAILEDIDTLNGEGINRWENKEIEDHLNELRSLFSEAVSIGEQTQKLIKKKRLLSR
;
A
#
# COMPACT_ATOMS: atom_id res chain seq x y z
N MET A 1 -33.71 55.28 6.78
CA MET A 1 -32.47 54.50 6.61
C MET A 1 -32.37 54.14 5.14
N ASP A 2 -31.36 54.66 4.46
CA ASP A 2 -31.20 54.52 3.00
C ASP A 2 -30.96 53.06 2.60
N ALA A 3 -31.57 52.67 1.47
CA ALA A 3 -31.40 51.36 0.86
C ALA A 3 -29.92 51.00 0.60
N ALA A 4 -29.06 52.01 0.44
CA ALA A 4 -27.61 51.84 0.30
C ALA A 4 -26.94 51.25 1.55
N VAL A 5 -27.37 51.66 2.76
CA VAL A 5 -26.83 51.15 4.03
C VAL A 5 -27.29 49.71 4.26
N ALA A 6 -28.55 49.40 3.92
CA ALA A 6 -29.08 48.03 3.99
C ALA A 6 -28.38 47.10 2.97
N GLY A 7 -28.09 47.59 1.76
CA GLY A 7 -27.38 46.83 0.72
C GLY A 7 -25.93 46.51 1.08
N LEU A 8 -25.20 47.44 1.71
CA LEU A 8 -23.81 47.22 2.16
C LEU A 8 -23.73 46.21 3.32
N ILE A 9 -24.68 46.26 4.27
CA ILE A 9 -24.76 45.30 5.37
C ILE A 9 -25.14 43.90 4.86
N GLY A 10 -26.09 43.81 3.92
CA GLY A 10 -26.47 42.55 3.27
C GLY A 10 -25.33 41.93 2.45
N ALA A 11 -24.58 42.73 1.70
CA ALA A 11 -23.41 42.27 0.93
C ALA A 11 -22.27 41.79 1.84
N GLY A 12 -22.01 42.47 2.97
CA GLY A 12 -21.00 42.06 3.95
C GLY A 12 -21.32 40.73 4.63
N ILE A 13 -22.58 40.52 5.04
CA ILE A 13 -23.05 39.25 5.64
C ILE A 13 -23.03 38.13 4.60
N GLY A 14 -23.44 38.40 3.35
CA GLY A 14 -23.38 37.43 2.26
C GLY A 14 -21.96 36.98 1.92
N ALA A 15 -21.01 37.92 1.85
CA ALA A 15 -19.60 37.62 1.59
C ALA A 15 -18.96 36.82 2.74
N ALA A 16 -19.22 37.20 4.00
CA ALA A 16 -18.74 36.45 5.17
C ALA A 16 -19.35 35.05 5.25
N GLY A 17 -20.65 34.91 4.96
CA GLY A 17 -21.35 33.62 4.89
C GLY A 17 -20.79 32.70 3.79
N GLY A 18 -20.42 33.27 2.64
CA GLY A 18 -19.77 32.54 1.55
C GLY A 18 -18.38 32.00 1.93
N ILE A 19 -17.54 32.80 2.59
CA ILE A 19 -16.20 32.40 3.04
C ILE A 19 -16.28 31.30 4.11
N VAL A 20 -17.18 31.44 5.09
CA VAL A 20 -17.39 30.43 6.14
C VAL A 20 -17.88 29.11 5.54
N THR A 21 -18.82 29.19 4.60
CA THR A 21 -19.35 27.99 3.94
C THR A 21 -18.29 27.30 3.07
N ALA A 22 -17.50 28.06 2.31
CA ALA A 22 -16.43 27.54 1.48
C ALA A 22 -15.34 26.84 2.30
N THR A 23 -14.93 27.44 3.43
CA THR A 23 -13.92 26.87 4.33
C THR A 23 -14.40 25.60 5.02
N LEU A 24 -15.65 25.57 5.50
CA LEU A 24 -16.25 24.36 6.09
C LEU A 24 -16.38 23.22 5.08
N ASN A 25 -16.85 23.52 3.87
CA ASN A 25 -16.99 22.51 2.81
C ASN A 25 -15.64 21.90 2.42
N PHE A 26 -14.60 22.74 2.31
CA PHE A 26 -13.25 22.28 2.00
C PHE A 26 -12.70 21.33 3.07
N GLN A 27 -12.91 21.62 4.35
CA GLN A 27 -12.48 20.76 5.45
C GLN A 27 -13.22 19.41 5.44
N LEU A 28 -14.54 19.43 5.27
CA LEU A 28 -15.35 18.21 5.20
C LEU A 28 -14.97 17.35 4.01
N GLN A 29 -14.72 17.96 2.86
CA GLN A 29 -14.26 17.27 1.67
C GLN A 29 -12.90 16.60 1.90
N THR A 30 -11.92 17.34 2.43
CA THR A 30 -10.59 16.81 2.76
C THR A 30 -10.68 15.61 3.74
N LEU A 31 -11.56 15.68 4.73
CA LEU A 31 -11.78 14.57 5.67
C LEU A 31 -12.39 13.35 5.00
N LYS A 32 -13.36 13.53 4.10
CA LYS A 32 -13.95 12.44 3.32
C LYS A 32 -12.92 11.80 2.40
N GLU A 33 -12.13 12.60 1.68
CA GLU A 33 -11.06 12.13 0.80
C GLU A 33 -10.00 11.35 1.59
N ARG A 34 -9.55 11.88 2.73
CA ARG A 34 -8.62 11.17 3.63
C ARG A 34 -9.15 9.80 4.06
N ARG A 35 -10.42 9.72 4.46
CA ARG A 35 -11.04 8.45 4.90
C ARG A 35 -11.19 7.48 3.74
N GLY A 36 -11.66 7.95 2.58
CA GLY A 36 -11.77 7.14 1.37
C GLY A 36 -10.42 6.56 0.95
N LEU A 37 -9.38 7.40 0.94
CA LEU A 37 -8.01 7.00 0.64
C LEU A 37 -7.49 5.95 1.63
N ALA A 38 -7.67 6.18 2.93
CA ALA A 38 -7.23 5.24 3.97
C ALA A 38 -7.96 3.89 3.86
N SER A 39 -9.27 3.90 3.59
CA SER A 39 -10.06 2.68 3.37
C SER A 39 -9.60 1.92 2.12
N ALA A 40 -9.30 2.63 1.02
CA ALA A 40 -8.83 2.01 -0.21
C ALA A 40 -7.47 1.32 0.00
N PHE A 41 -6.51 2.00 0.62
CA PHE A 41 -5.22 1.40 0.97
C PHE A 41 -5.36 0.23 1.94
N TYR A 42 -6.23 0.36 2.95
CA TYR A 42 -6.49 -0.73 3.88
C TYR A 42 -6.95 -2.00 3.14
N GLY A 43 -7.91 -1.86 2.22
CA GLY A 43 -8.46 -2.96 1.45
C GLY A 43 -7.45 -3.59 0.49
N GLU A 44 -6.64 -2.79 -0.21
CA GLU A 44 -5.58 -3.33 -1.08
C GLU A 44 -4.53 -4.09 -0.27
N ILE A 45 -4.05 -3.52 0.83
CA ILE A 45 -3.09 -4.19 1.72
C ILE A 45 -3.70 -5.48 2.29
N GLU A 46 -4.98 -5.47 2.68
CA GLU A 46 -5.67 -6.67 3.16
C GLU A 46 -5.71 -7.77 2.11
N ALA A 47 -6.04 -7.42 0.87
CA ALA A 47 -6.06 -8.36 -0.24
C ALA A 47 -4.67 -8.94 -0.54
N LEU A 48 -3.62 -8.11 -0.50
CA LEU A 48 -2.24 -8.55 -0.69
C LEU A 48 -1.83 -9.57 0.38
N LEU A 49 -2.05 -9.25 1.66
CA LEU A 49 -1.73 -10.15 2.78
C LEU A 49 -2.47 -11.48 2.65
N GLN A 50 -3.76 -11.45 2.33
CA GLN A 50 -4.55 -12.67 2.11
C GLN A 50 -4.06 -13.50 0.92
N ILE A 51 -3.59 -12.86 -0.17
CA ILE A 51 -3.04 -13.58 -1.31
C ILE A 51 -1.72 -14.27 -0.93
N VAL A 52 -0.84 -13.57 -0.22
CA VAL A 52 0.44 -14.13 0.26
C VAL A 52 0.19 -15.35 1.13
N GLU A 53 -0.73 -15.25 2.09
CA GLU A 53 -1.12 -16.34 2.98
C GLU A 53 -1.76 -17.51 2.20
N ARG A 54 -2.79 -17.24 1.38
CA ARG A 54 -3.51 -18.30 0.64
C ARG A 54 -2.63 -19.05 -0.34
N ARG A 55 -1.66 -18.38 -0.96
CA ARG A 55 -0.74 -19.00 -1.91
C ARG A 55 0.46 -19.65 -1.23
N LYS A 56 0.65 -19.45 0.08
CA LYS A 56 1.73 -20.03 0.87
C LYS A 56 3.10 -19.69 0.29
N TYR A 57 3.32 -18.41 -0.05
CA TYR A 57 4.56 -18.01 -0.72
C TYR A 57 5.80 -18.22 0.15
N ILE A 58 5.70 -17.93 1.46
CA ILE A 58 6.82 -18.12 2.39
C ILE A 58 7.16 -19.62 2.49
N GLU A 59 6.16 -20.48 2.66
CA GLU A 59 6.34 -21.92 2.75
C GLU A 59 6.85 -22.51 1.42
N GLY A 60 6.44 -21.95 0.28
CA GLY A 60 6.99 -22.29 -1.03
C GLY A 60 8.47 -21.95 -1.17
N ILE A 61 8.91 -20.81 -0.62
CA ILE A 61 10.33 -20.45 -0.56
C ILE A 61 11.09 -21.40 0.35
N GLU A 62 10.55 -21.71 1.53
CA GLU A 62 11.16 -22.67 2.47
C GLU A 62 11.32 -24.06 1.85
N TYR A 63 10.30 -24.53 1.13
CA TYR A 63 10.37 -25.78 0.37
C TYR A 63 11.51 -25.75 -0.67
N SER A 64 11.63 -24.64 -1.42
CA SER A 64 12.68 -24.46 -2.43
C SER A 64 14.09 -24.44 -1.80
N LEU A 65 14.24 -23.77 -0.65
CA LEU A 65 15.48 -23.75 0.12
C LEU A 65 15.88 -25.16 0.58
N MET A 66 14.94 -25.93 1.13
CA MET A 66 15.19 -27.30 1.57
C MET A 66 15.67 -28.20 0.43
N ASN A 67 15.05 -28.09 -0.76
CA ASN A 67 15.46 -28.85 -1.93
C ASN A 67 16.87 -28.49 -2.39
N ILE A 68 17.19 -27.19 -2.46
CA ILE A 68 18.51 -26.73 -2.89
C ILE A 68 19.61 -27.19 -1.93
N GLN A 69 19.36 -27.14 -0.62
CA GLN A 69 20.28 -27.64 0.40
C GLN A 69 20.47 -29.17 0.32
N ALA A 70 19.45 -29.90 -0.12
CA ALA A 70 19.54 -31.33 -0.41
C ALA A 70 20.18 -31.65 -1.78
N GLY A 71 20.58 -30.64 -2.55
CA GLY A 71 21.18 -30.78 -3.88
C GLY A 71 20.17 -30.94 -5.02
N ALA A 72 18.87 -30.82 -4.75
CA ALA A 72 17.80 -30.88 -5.75
C ALA A 72 17.43 -29.47 -6.25
N ARG A 73 17.34 -29.30 -7.57
CA ARG A 73 16.89 -28.06 -8.20
C ARG A 73 15.38 -28.11 -8.51
N GLU A 74 14.60 -28.36 -7.48
CA GLU A 74 13.14 -28.34 -7.53
C GLU A 74 12.62 -27.12 -6.77
N PHE A 75 11.86 -26.27 -7.48
CA PHE A 75 11.43 -24.97 -6.99
C PHE A 75 9.91 -24.88 -6.91
N TYR A 76 9.43 -24.10 -5.93
CA TYR A 76 8.06 -23.64 -5.91
C TYR A 76 7.80 -22.69 -7.09
N SER A 77 6.75 -22.97 -7.87
CA SER A 77 6.37 -22.12 -9.00
C SER A 77 5.54 -20.93 -8.51
N PHE A 78 6.13 -19.73 -8.52
CA PHE A 78 5.43 -18.51 -8.18
C PHE A 78 4.51 -18.08 -9.31
N LYS A 79 3.20 -18.12 -9.07
CA LYS A 79 2.20 -17.55 -9.97
C LYS A 79 1.87 -16.13 -9.53
N LEU A 80 2.46 -15.14 -10.18
CA LEU A 80 2.10 -13.74 -10.02
C LEU A 80 1.57 -13.22 -11.36
N THR A 81 0.34 -12.70 -11.34
CA THR A 81 -0.25 -12.02 -12.50
C THR A 81 -0.14 -10.52 -12.31
N ARG A 82 -0.11 -9.76 -13.40
CA ARG A 82 -0.01 -8.30 -13.35
C ARG A 82 -1.25 -7.66 -12.70
N SER A 83 -1.10 -6.48 -12.10
CA SER A 83 -2.15 -5.57 -11.58
C SER A 83 -2.66 -5.80 -10.14
N TYR A 84 -1.79 -6.12 -9.18
CA TYR A 84 -2.19 -6.17 -7.75
C TYR A 84 -2.24 -4.80 -7.05
N PHE A 85 -1.61 -3.75 -7.60
CA PHE A 85 -1.34 -2.48 -6.90
C PHE A 85 -2.12 -1.28 -7.46
N ASN A 86 -3.35 -1.54 -7.94
CA ASN A 86 -4.16 -0.55 -8.62
C ASN A 86 -4.54 0.66 -7.75
N VAL A 87 -4.77 0.47 -6.45
CA VAL A 87 -5.08 1.56 -5.52
C VAL A 87 -3.85 2.40 -5.29
N TYR A 88 -2.69 1.78 -5.04
CA TYR A 88 -1.44 2.51 -4.88
C TYR A 88 -1.09 3.36 -6.10
N GLU A 89 -1.03 2.77 -7.29
CA GLU A 89 -0.66 3.48 -8.51
C GLU A 89 -1.61 4.65 -8.82
N LYS A 90 -2.91 4.47 -8.59
CA LYS A 90 -3.93 5.49 -8.90
C LYS A 90 -4.07 6.59 -7.86
N ASN A 91 -3.47 6.44 -6.67
CA ASN A 91 -3.68 7.38 -5.56
C ASN A 91 -2.39 7.83 -4.87
N ILE A 92 -1.22 7.50 -5.41
CA ILE A 92 0.07 7.89 -4.83
C ILE A 92 0.25 9.41 -4.78
N ASP A 93 -0.32 10.15 -5.73
CA ASP A 93 -0.36 11.62 -5.78
C ASP A 93 -1.09 12.23 -4.57
N LYS A 94 -2.03 11.49 -3.97
CA LYS A 94 -2.84 11.92 -2.83
C LYS A 94 -2.35 11.38 -1.49
N ILE A 95 -1.28 10.59 -1.48
CA ILE A 95 -0.83 9.90 -0.26
C ILE A 95 -0.54 10.86 0.90
N GLY A 96 -0.11 12.09 0.60
CA GLY A 96 0.14 13.15 1.58
C GLY A 96 -1.09 13.60 2.37
N LEU A 97 -2.31 13.26 1.92
CA LEU A 97 -3.53 13.50 2.69
C LEU A 97 -3.59 12.63 3.96
N LEU A 98 -2.89 11.49 3.97
CA LEU A 98 -2.87 10.58 5.12
C LEU A 98 -1.98 11.12 6.25
N PRO A 99 -2.40 10.97 7.51
CA PRO A 99 -1.61 11.41 8.64
C PRO A 99 -0.33 10.57 8.81
N SER A 100 0.77 11.24 9.14
CA SER A 100 2.04 10.58 9.50
C SER A 100 1.85 9.53 10.61
N PRO A 101 2.54 8.37 10.55
CA PRO A 101 3.56 7.98 9.57
C PRO A 101 3.02 7.14 8.39
N LEU A 102 1.71 7.18 8.10
CA LEU A 102 1.11 6.30 7.09
C LEU A 102 1.70 6.42 5.68
N PRO A 103 1.95 7.63 5.13
CA PRO A 103 2.50 7.74 3.78
C PRO A 103 3.80 6.97 3.60
N GLY A 104 4.75 7.15 4.54
CA GLY A 104 6.04 6.48 4.48
C GLY A 104 5.94 4.96 4.60
N LYS A 105 5.06 4.45 5.48
CA LYS A 105 4.86 3.00 5.62
C LYS A 105 4.21 2.36 4.40
N ILE A 106 3.25 3.06 3.78
CA ILE A 106 2.62 2.59 2.54
C ILE A 106 3.67 2.57 1.41
N VAL A 107 4.42 3.66 1.20
CA VAL A 107 5.48 3.69 0.18
C VAL A 107 6.47 2.55 0.40
N LEU A 108 6.98 2.39 1.63
CA LEU A 108 7.92 1.32 1.96
C LEU A 108 7.37 -0.07 1.63
N LEU A 109 6.11 -0.34 2.00
CA LEU A 109 5.45 -1.62 1.70
C LEU A 109 5.44 -1.90 0.20
N TYR A 110 4.99 -0.94 -0.62
CA TYR A 110 4.89 -1.15 -2.07
C TYR A 110 6.27 -1.23 -2.73
N THR A 111 7.26 -0.47 -2.26
CA THR A 111 8.66 -0.62 -2.73
C THR A 111 9.18 -2.03 -2.49
N ILE A 112 8.99 -2.59 -1.29
CA ILE A 112 9.39 -3.97 -0.99
C ILE A 112 8.59 -4.95 -1.86
N ALA A 113 7.28 -4.72 -2.04
CA ALA A 113 6.45 -5.57 -2.88
C ALA A 113 6.90 -5.56 -4.35
N PHE A 114 7.34 -4.42 -4.90
CA PHE A 114 7.92 -4.34 -6.24
C PHE A 114 9.24 -5.09 -6.34
N ALA A 115 10.14 -4.95 -5.36
CA ALA A 115 11.39 -5.72 -5.32
C ALA A 115 11.12 -7.24 -5.30
N ILE A 116 10.15 -7.69 -4.50
CA ILE A 116 9.71 -9.10 -4.48
C ILE A 116 9.24 -9.56 -5.88
N LEU A 117 8.49 -8.71 -6.61
CA LEU A 117 8.04 -9.07 -7.96
C LEU A 117 9.21 -9.21 -8.93
N GLU A 118 10.20 -8.30 -8.85
CA GLU A 118 11.42 -8.34 -9.67
C GLU A 118 12.26 -9.59 -9.39
N ASP A 119 12.44 -9.95 -8.11
CA ASP A 119 13.14 -11.15 -7.69
C ASP A 119 12.45 -12.41 -8.18
N ILE A 120 11.11 -12.46 -8.10
CA ILE A 120 10.35 -13.61 -8.60
C ILE A 120 10.42 -13.71 -10.12
N ASP A 121 10.37 -12.60 -10.85
CA ASP A 121 10.54 -12.61 -12.31
C ASP A 121 11.92 -13.18 -12.68
N THR A 122 12.95 -12.79 -11.93
CA THR A 122 14.31 -13.32 -12.07
C THR A 122 14.36 -14.83 -11.81
N LEU A 123 13.72 -15.31 -10.74
CA LEU A 123 13.67 -16.74 -10.38
C LEU A 123 12.84 -17.58 -11.37
N ASN A 124 11.79 -17.01 -11.95
CA ASN A 124 10.96 -17.67 -12.96
C ASN A 124 11.62 -17.67 -14.35
N GLY A 125 12.65 -16.84 -14.56
CA GLY A 125 13.37 -16.73 -15.83
C GLY A 125 14.38 -17.86 -16.06
N GLU A 126 14.81 -18.02 -17.31
CA GLU A 126 15.80 -19.04 -17.69
C GLU A 126 17.21 -18.77 -17.11
N GLY A 127 17.45 -17.57 -16.60
CA GLY A 127 18.73 -17.16 -16.01
C GLY A 127 19.14 -17.97 -14.78
N ILE A 128 18.18 -18.45 -14.00
CA ILE A 128 18.42 -19.23 -12.77
C ILE A 128 19.20 -20.52 -13.03
N ASN A 129 19.12 -21.09 -14.23
CA ASN A 129 19.84 -22.31 -14.60
C ASN A 129 21.37 -22.14 -14.57
N ARG A 130 21.85 -20.89 -14.73
CA ARG A 130 23.29 -20.56 -14.73
C ARG A 130 23.86 -20.33 -13.33
N TRP A 131 22.99 -20.17 -12.34
CA TRP A 131 23.42 -19.92 -10.97
C TRP A 131 23.90 -21.19 -10.28
N GLU A 132 24.88 -21.04 -9.40
CA GLU A 132 25.29 -22.08 -8.46
C GLU A 132 24.23 -22.24 -7.35
N ASN A 133 24.19 -23.41 -6.71
CA ASN A 133 23.21 -23.67 -5.64
C ASN A 133 23.32 -22.64 -4.51
N LYS A 134 24.53 -22.14 -4.24
CA LYS A 134 24.75 -21.11 -3.21
C LYS A 134 24.12 -19.77 -3.58
N GLU A 135 24.24 -19.35 -4.82
CA GLU A 135 23.62 -18.10 -5.32
C GLU A 135 22.10 -18.19 -5.25
N ILE A 136 21.54 -19.34 -5.64
CA ILE A 136 20.09 -19.61 -5.55
C ILE A 136 19.62 -19.59 -4.09
N GLU A 137 20.37 -20.23 -3.18
CA GLU A 137 20.07 -20.24 -1.75
C GLU A 137 20.08 -18.82 -1.16
N ASP A 138 21.07 -18.01 -1.52
CA ASP A 138 21.19 -16.63 -1.03
C ASP A 138 20.02 -15.77 -1.52
N HIS A 139 19.65 -15.87 -2.80
CA HIS A 139 18.47 -15.19 -3.35
C HIS A 139 17.16 -15.64 -2.71
N LEU A 140 16.96 -16.93 -2.47
CA LEU A 140 15.76 -17.43 -1.81
C LEU A 140 15.67 -16.96 -0.35
N ASN A 141 16.79 -16.87 0.36
CA ASN A 141 16.84 -16.34 1.73
C ASN A 141 16.48 -14.84 1.77
N GLU A 142 17.01 -14.04 0.84
CA GLU A 142 16.66 -12.63 0.70
C GLU A 142 15.17 -12.46 0.39
N LEU A 143 14.66 -13.20 -0.60
CA LEU A 143 13.24 -13.18 -0.97
C LEU A 143 12.34 -13.54 0.22
N ARG A 144 12.69 -14.56 1.01
CA ARG A 144 11.98 -14.91 2.25
C ARG A 144 11.96 -13.76 3.25
N SER A 145 13.10 -13.07 3.42
CA SER A 145 13.22 -11.92 4.29
C SER A 145 12.31 -10.78 3.84
N LEU A 146 12.33 -10.45 2.54
CA LEU A 146 11.48 -9.41 1.96
C LEU A 146 9.99 -9.71 2.12
N PHE A 147 9.54 -10.95 1.87
CA PHE A 147 8.16 -11.35 2.11
C PHE A 147 7.75 -11.18 3.58
N SER A 148 8.62 -11.61 4.50
CA SER A 148 8.36 -11.49 5.95
C SER A 148 8.27 -10.03 6.38
N GLU A 149 9.15 -9.18 5.85
CA GLU A 149 9.14 -7.75 6.09
C GLU A 149 7.87 -7.08 5.53
N ALA A 150 7.50 -7.40 4.28
CA ALA A 150 6.29 -6.90 3.63
C ALA A 150 5.03 -7.25 4.44
N VAL A 151 4.91 -8.49 4.91
CA VAL A 151 3.80 -8.93 5.76
C VAL A 151 3.75 -8.12 7.05
N SER A 152 4.88 -8.02 7.75
CA SER A 152 4.99 -7.25 9.00
C SER A 152 4.61 -5.78 8.82
N ILE A 153 5.11 -5.12 7.76
CA ILE A 153 4.80 -3.72 7.48
C ILE A 153 3.33 -3.55 7.08
N GLY A 154 2.78 -4.47 6.28
CA GLY A 154 1.37 -4.49 5.90
C GLY A 154 0.46 -4.52 7.11
N GLU A 155 0.69 -5.45 8.03
CA GLU A 155 -0.07 -5.57 9.28
C GLU A 155 0.05 -4.32 10.16
N GLN A 156 1.27 -3.79 10.33
CA GLN A 156 1.50 -2.57 11.10
C GLN A 156 0.75 -1.38 10.48
N THR A 157 0.73 -1.29 9.15
CA THR A 157 0.05 -0.23 8.40
C THR A 157 -1.46 -0.32 8.61
N GLN A 158 -2.05 -1.51 8.51
CA GLN A 158 -3.47 -1.73 8.81
C GLN A 158 -3.83 -1.38 10.26
N LYS A 159 -3.01 -1.79 11.23
CA LYS A 159 -3.17 -1.44 12.65
C LYS A 159 -3.17 0.08 12.85
N LEU A 160 -2.30 0.81 12.15
CA LEU A 160 -2.24 2.28 12.21
C LEU A 160 -3.47 2.94 11.58
N ILE A 161 -3.95 2.45 10.44
CA ILE A 161 -5.18 2.96 9.79
C ILE A 161 -6.37 2.82 10.74
N LYS A 162 -6.53 1.65 11.36
CA LYS A 162 -7.57 1.39 12.38
C LYS A 162 -7.42 2.30 13.60
N LYS A 163 -6.21 2.39 14.17
CA LYS A 163 -5.93 3.20 15.36
C LYS A 163 -6.26 4.68 15.17
N LYS A 164 -5.99 5.22 13.98
CA LYS A 164 -6.30 6.62 13.64
C LYS A 164 -7.77 6.88 13.29
N ARG A 165 -8.65 5.86 13.44
CA ARG A 165 -10.09 5.95 13.15
C ARG A 165 -10.37 6.50 11.75
N LEU A 166 -9.56 6.09 10.77
CA LEU A 166 -9.67 6.54 9.39
C LEU A 166 -10.67 5.72 8.57
N LEU A 167 -11.10 4.58 9.09
CA LEU A 167 -12.17 3.78 8.49
C LEU A 167 -13.53 4.39 8.85
N SER A 168 -14.43 4.49 7.88
CA SER A 168 -15.83 4.87 8.13
C SER A 168 -16.47 3.85 9.06
N ARG A 169 -17.18 4.34 10.08
CA ARG A 169 -18.10 3.52 10.87
C ARG A 169 -19.31 3.14 10.04
#